data_AF-A0A8H9IJS8-F1
#
_entry.id   AF-A0A8H9IJS8-F1
#
_cell.length_a   1.000
_cell.length_b   1.000
_cell.length_c   1.000
_cell.angle_alpha   90.00
_cell.angle_beta   90.00
_cell.angle_gamma   90.00
#
_symmetry.space_group_name_H-M   'P 1'
#
loop_
_entity.id
_entity.type
_entity.pdbx_description
1 polymer ?
#
loop_
_entity_poly.entity_id
_entity_poly.type
_entity_poly.pdbx_seq_one_letter_code
_entity_poly.pdbx_strand_id
1 'polypeptide(L)'
;MVTNKALTAYAAIFKLLGNRTLTDDDEFRGTISLNSEVLDSLRILEQFQLCNSSADLYKSGRRVTSVPIENIDSSHFNYDCLVFISSNWERGGLYIGKNWDILLKSPTRILNPIKQAFFTETSELISVDNVYFQNYLKLSNVCNLIDKVALPATGSNIRTIVFERDINISYTLKQSDLEHSFNTEALDRLLQEDIHHEAKTALVREALVKFLRDKGTNNRFGYLISHFNAFTSNLMLSYQSYVEQYTFDKVRKEYQEKQTEYIQKINETYSDIGAKVLAIPAGLWLAVFKLEEAPIASFGFMKNLIILVLCVLCMFYVVFHFSGQFSVLLSLKKEYSSLFDRLAAEHEDESKQIQISKSCIDSHACWTWWKLALSNLATIVVFVMVLTLSWFSVTVG
;
A
#
# COMPACT_ATOMS: atom_id res chain seq x y z
N MET A 1 7.64 -18.24 -32.38
CA MET A 1 7.34 -16.79 -32.46
C MET A 1 7.31 -16.42 -33.93
N VAL A 2 6.20 -15.90 -34.44
CA VAL A 2 6.06 -15.61 -35.88
C VAL A 2 6.84 -14.32 -36.17
N THR A 3 8.06 -14.43 -36.69
CA THR A 3 8.81 -13.29 -37.23
C THR A 3 7.93 -12.60 -38.26
N ASN A 4 7.71 -11.29 -38.15
CA ASN A 4 6.79 -10.63 -39.05
C ASN A 4 7.36 -10.64 -40.47
N LYS A 5 6.56 -11.17 -41.43
CA LYS A 5 6.97 -11.30 -42.83
C LYS A 5 7.41 -9.96 -43.42
N ALA A 6 6.78 -8.84 -43.02
CA ALA A 6 7.11 -7.51 -43.52
C ALA A 6 8.53 -7.07 -43.13
N LEU A 7 8.88 -7.12 -41.83
CA LEU A 7 10.21 -6.70 -41.36
C LEU A 7 11.31 -7.66 -41.80
N THR A 8 11.00 -8.95 -41.95
CA THR A 8 11.95 -9.95 -42.46
C THR A 8 12.26 -9.67 -43.93
N ALA A 9 11.24 -9.44 -44.75
CA ALA A 9 11.38 -9.02 -46.15
C ALA A 9 12.13 -7.69 -46.26
N TYR A 10 11.80 -6.71 -45.41
CA TYR A 10 12.48 -5.41 -45.38
C TYR A 10 13.96 -5.57 -45.05
N ALA A 11 14.30 -6.32 -44.00
CA ALA A 11 15.68 -6.56 -43.60
C ALA A 11 16.50 -7.27 -44.71
N ALA A 12 15.88 -8.21 -45.43
CA ALA A 12 16.51 -8.89 -46.56
C ALA A 12 16.80 -7.92 -47.72
N ILE A 13 15.80 -7.15 -48.17
CA ILE A 13 15.96 -6.15 -49.22
C ILE A 13 16.96 -5.05 -48.81
N PHE A 14 16.88 -4.56 -47.57
CA PHE A 14 17.75 -3.52 -47.04
C PHE A 14 19.24 -3.92 -47.07
N LYS A 15 19.55 -5.19 -46.82
CA LYS A 15 20.92 -5.73 -46.87
C LYS A 15 21.43 -5.94 -48.30
N LEU A 16 20.54 -6.26 -49.23
CA LEU A 16 20.87 -6.53 -50.64
C LEU A 16 20.93 -5.25 -51.50
N LEU A 17 20.42 -4.12 -51.00
CA LEU A 17 20.49 -2.82 -51.67
C LEU A 17 21.94 -2.34 -51.85
N GLY A 18 22.42 -2.42 -53.09
CA GLY A 18 23.70 -1.84 -53.51
C GLY A 18 23.62 -0.33 -53.69
N ASN A 19 24.75 0.37 -53.48
CA ASN A 19 24.87 1.82 -53.63
C ASN A 19 23.76 2.61 -52.90
N ARG A 20 23.39 2.16 -51.70
CA ARG A 20 22.27 2.71 -50.93
C ARG A 20 22.51 4.18 -50.58
N THR A 21 21.58 5.03 -50.96
CA THR A 21 21.55 6.47 -50.61
C THR A 21 20.18 6.84 -50.05
N LEU A 22 20.15 7.68 -49.01
CA LEU A 22 18.92 8.26 -48.50
C LEU A 22 18.54 9.46 -49.39
N THR A 23 17.30 9.51 -49.87
CA THR A 23 16.74 10.61 -50.67
C THR A 23 16.18 11.70 -49.76
N ASP A 24 15.86 12.87 -50.35
CA ASP A 24 15.24 13.98 -49.63
C ASP A 24 13.81 13.66 -49.14
N ASP A 25 13.17 12.66 -49.76
CA ASP A 25 11.82 12.18 -49.41
C ASP A 25 11.83 11.11 -48.28
N ASP A 26 12.94 10.99 -47.53
CA ASP A 26 13.13 9.98 -46.47
C ASP A 26 12.95 8.53 -46.98
N GLU A 27 13.43 8.24 -48.20
CA GLU A 27 13.46 6.89 -48.77
C GLU A 27 14.89 6.42 -49.05
N PHE A 28 15.16 5.14 -48.83
CA PHE A 28 16.39 4.52 -49.29
C PHE A 28 16.24 4.10 -50.74
N ARG A 29 17.09 4.68 -51.58
CA ARG A 29 17.27 4.31 -52.98
C ARG A 29 18.48 3.41 -53.11
N GLY A 30 18.35 2.34 -53.90
CA GLY A 30 19.50 1.53 -54.30
C GLY A 30 19.17 0.51 -55.38
N THR A 31 20.21 -0.13 -55.91
CA THR A 31 20.10 -1.14 -56.97
C THR A 31 20.19 -2.54 -56.39
N ILE A 32 19.34 -3.45 -56.83
CA ILE A 32 19.32 -4.85 -56.42
C ILE A 32 19.20 -5.77 -57.64
N SER A 33 19.91 -6.90 -57.63
CA SER A 33 19.77 -7.93 -58.65
C SER A 33 18.57 -8.83 -58.32
N LEU A 34 17.68 -9.02 -59.29
CA LEU A 34 16.43 -9.76 -59.10
C LEU A 34 16.65 -11.28 -59.10
N ASN A 35 15.99 -11.96 -58.16
CA ASN A 35 15.80 -13.40 -58.14
C ASN A 35 14.43 -13.72 -57.53
N SER A 36 14.05 -15.00 -57.45
CA SER A 36 12.74 -15.39 -56.91
C SER A 36 12.50 -14.90 -55.48
N GLU A 37 13.48 -15.03 -54.59
CA GLU A 37 13.36 -14.67 -53.16
C GLU A 37 13.26 -13.15 -52.96
N VAL A 38 14.03 -12.40 -53.74
CA VAL A 38 14.01 -10.93 -53.77
C VAL A 38 12.66 -10.43 -54.28
N LEU A 39 12.15 -11.02 -55.36
CA LEU A 39 10.85 -10.66 -55.92
C LEU A 39 9.70 -10.94 -54.92
N ASP A 40 9.73 -12.09 -54.24
CA ASP A 40 8.75 -12.40 -53.20
C ASP A 40 8.81 -11.40 -52.05
N SER A 41 10.03 -11.01 -51.63
CA SER A 41 10.23 -9.98 -50.60
C SER A 41 9.73 -8.60 -51.06
N LEU A 42 9.96 -8.21 -52.31
CA LEU A 42 9.47 -6.94 -52.87
C LEU A 42 7.94 -6.90 -52.94
N ARG A 43 7.29 -8.00 -53.35
CA ARG A 43 5.81 -8.11 -53.34
C ARG A 43 5.24 -7.98 -51.92
N ILE A 44 5.92 -8.54 -50.92
CA ILE A 44 5.57 -8.34 -49.51
C ILE A 44 5.71 -6.84 -49.16
N LEU A 45 6.83 -6.20 -49.49
CA LEU A 45 7.02 -4.77 -49.18
C LEU A 45 5.95 -3.88 -49.83
N GLU A 46 5.58 -4.15 -51.08
CA GLU A 46 4.52 -3.43 -51.79
C GLU A 46 3.18 -3.56 -51.06
N GLN A 47 2.81 -4.76 -50.63
CA GLN A 47 1.58 -5.01 -49.86
C GLN A 47 1.51 -4.17 -48.57
N PHE A 48 2.66 -3.95 -47.93
CA PHE A 48 2.78 -3.15 -46.71
C PHE A 48 3.06 -1.66 -46.96
N GLN A 49 3.09 -1.22 -48.23
CA GLN A 49 3.43 0.14 -48.65
C GLN A 49 4.81 0.60 -48.16
N LEU A 50 5.76 -0.33 -48.16
CA LEU A 50 7.16 -0.12 -47.74
C LEU A 50 8.12 0.13 -48.91
N CYS A 51 7.64 -0.06 -50.14
CA CYS A 51 8.35 0.26 -51.37
C CYS A 51 7.39 0.81 -52.42
N ASN A 52 7.94 1.40 -53.46
CA ASN A 52 7.16 1.85 -54.62
C ASN A 52 6.45 0.67 -55.30
N SER A 53 5.30 0.92 -55.93
CA SER A 53 4.54 -0.09 -56.68
C SER A 53 5.17 -0.46 -58.02
N SER A 54 6.18 0.28 -58.46
CA SER A 54 6.93 0.02 -59.68
C SER A 54 8.42 0.10 -59.42
N ALA A 55 9.16 -0.66 -60.21
CA ALA A 55 10.61 -0.71 -60.13
C ALA A 55 11.22 -0.36 -61.49
N ASP A 56 12.27 0.46 -61.46
CA ASP A 56 12.99 0.85 -62.66
C ASP A 56 14.06 -0.17 -63.01
N LEU A 57 13.99 -0.75 -64.21
CA LEU A 57 14.92 -1.76 -64.68
C LEU A 57 16.07 -1.12 -65.47
N TYR A 58 17.29 -1.52 -65.17
CA TYR A 58 18.52 -1.06 -65.78
C TYR A 58 19.28 -2.23 -66.42
N LYS A 59 19.94 -1.96 -67.55
CA LYS A 59 20.88 -2.88 -68.19
C LYS A 59 22.13 -2.11 -68.58
N SER A 60 23.29 -2.59 -68.13
CA SER A 60 24.58 -1.92 -68.38
C SER A 60 24.56 -0.42 -68.01
N GLY A 61 23.91 -0.06 -66.91
CA GLY A 61 23.84 1.31 -66.39
C GLY A 61 22.85 2.25 -67.09
N ARG A 62 22.08 1.78 -68.08
CA ARG A 62 21.01 2.58 -68.74
C ARG A 62 19.64 2.08 -68.31
N ARG A 63 18.74 3.02 -67.97
CA ARG A 63 17.32 2.72 -67.69
C ARG A 63 16.67 2.18 -68.96
N VAL A 64 16.06 1.01 -68.84
CA VAL A 64 15.37 0.33 -69.94
C VAL A 64 13.88 0.64 -69.89
N THR A 65 13.24 0.40 -68.73
CA THR A 65 11.80 0.60 -68.55
C THR A 65 11.47 0.67 -67.05
N SER A 66 10.22 1.01 -66.72
CA SER A 66 9.64 0.89 -65.38
C SER A 66 8.53 -0.15 -65.44
N VAL A 67 8.52 -1.10 -64.51
CA VAL A 67 7.55 -2.21 -64.49
C VAL A 67 6.89 -2.25 -63.11
N PRO A 68 5.54 -2.37 -63.03
CA PRO A 68 4.86 -2.64 -61.76
C PRO A 68 5.41 -3.91 -61.09
N ILE A 69 5.63 -3.90 -59.78
CA ILE A 69 6.25 -5.03 -59.06
C ILE A 69 5.43 -6.32 -59.24
N GLU A 70 4.10 -6.20 -59.28
CA GLU A 70 3.18 -7.30 -59.60
C GLU A 70 3.45 -7.99 -60.95
N ASN A 71 3.96 -7.23 -61.93
CA ASN A 71 4.20 -7.69 -63.30
C ASN A 71 5.66 -8.15 -63.54
N ILE A 72 6.53 -8.06 -62.53
CA ILE A 72 7.89 -8.58 -62.62
C ILE A 72 7.86 -10.10 -62.48
N ASP A 73 8.58 -10.78 -63.37
CA ASP A 73 8.73 -12.24 -63.44
C ASP A 73 10.17 -12.66 -63.75
N SER A 74 10.40 -13.95 -63.97
CA SER A 74 11.72 -14.52 -64.24
C SER A 74 12.41 -13.98 -65.50
N SER A 75 11.67 -13.45 -66.48
CA SER A 75 12.25 -12.83 -67.68
C SER A 75 13.01 -11.54 -67.37
N HIS A 76 12.71 -10.93 -66.22
CA HIS A 76 13.30 -9.68 -65.76
C HIS A 76 14.55 -9.88 -64.87
N PHE A 77 14.94 -11.13 -64.57
CA PHE A 77 16.07 -11.41 -63.65
C PHE A 77 17.45 -11.01 -64.20
N ASN A 78 17.55 -10.74 -65.50
CA ASN A 78 18.79 -10.27 -66.13
C ASN A 78 18.98 -8.74 -66.05
N TYR A 79 18.11 -8.01 -65.35
CA TYR A 79 18.19 -6.57 -65.18
C TYR A 79 18.53 -6.20 -63.73
N ASP A 80 19.25 -5.10 -63.57
CA ASP A 80 19.41 -4.45 -62.25
C ASP A 80 18.16 -3.64 -61.96
N CYS A 81 17.61 -3.80 -60.76
CA CYS A 81 16.38 -3.17 -60.35
C CYS A 81 16.68 -2.02 -59.39
N LEU A 82 16.29 -0.80 -59.75
CA LEU A 82 16.34 0.34 -58.84
C LEU A 82 15.06 0.35 -58.00
N VAL A 83 15.23 0.24 -56.68
CA VAL A 83 14.13 0.16 -55.71
C VAL A 83 14.26 1.30 -54.72
N PHE A 84 13.10 1.81 -54.31
CA PHE A 84 12.94 2.78 -53.23
C PHE A 84 12.18 2.11 -52.10
N ILE A 85 12.72 2.18 -50.88
CA ILE A 85 12.07 1.65 -49.68
C ILE A 85 12.03 2.72 -48.59
N SER A 86 10.95 2.79 -47.80
CA SER A 86 10.76 3.84 -46.79
C SER A 86 11.84 3.77 -45.69
N SER A 87 12.37 4.91 -45.24
CA SER A 87 13.37 4.95 -44.16
C SER A 87 12.77 4.96 -42.74
N ASN A 88 11.48 5.29 -42.65
CA ASN A 88 10.69 5.32 -41.42
C ASN A 88 9.30 4.75 -41.69
N TRP A 89 8.82 3.84 -40.84
CA TRP A 89 7.51 3.22 -41.00
C TRP A 89 7.02 2.66 -39.67
N GLU A 90 5.75 2.87 -39.37
CA GLU A 90 5.12 2.38 -38.14
C GLU A 90 3.69 1.90 -38.42
N ARG A 91 3.44 0.58 -38.30
CA ARG A 91 2.09 0.03 -38.47
C ARG A 91 1.94 -1.29 -37.73
N GLY A 92 0.81 -1.48 -37.05
CA GLY A 92 0.47 -2.76 -36.40
C GLY A 92 1.44 -3.19 -35.29
N GLY A 93 2.16 -2.25 -34.69
CA GLY A 93 3.21 -2.52 -33.70
C GLY A 93 4.55 -2.94 -34.31
N LEU A 94 4.75 -2.75 -35.61
CA LEU A 94 6.04 -2.91 -36.28
C LEU A 94 6.66 -1.55 -36.52
N TYR A 95 7.98 -1.47 -36.44
CA TYR A 95 8.71 -0.21 -36.58
C TYR A 95 9.94 -0.37 -37.46
N ILE A 96 10.16 0.62 -38.33
CA ILE A 96 11.39 0.84 -39.07
C ILE A 96 11.83 2.27 -38.77
N GLY A 97 13.08 2.44 -38.38
CA GLY A 97 13.64 3.76 -38.14
C GLY A 97 15.15 3.71 -37.95
N LYS A 98 15.74 4.85 -37.60
CA LYS A 98 17.21 4.98 -37.55
C LYS A 98 17.85 4.16 -36.43
N ASN A 99 17.41 4.37 -35.19
CA ASN A 99 18.02 3.79 -34.00
C ASN A 99 17.08 3.87 -32.77
N TRP A 100 17.57 3.35 -31.64
CA TRP A 100 16.89 3.39 -30.34
C TRP A 100 16.52 4.80 -29.87
N ASP A 101 17.41 5.78 -30.00
CA ASP A 101 17.15 7.14 -29.51
C ASP A 101 15.98 7.81 -30.24
N ILE A 102 15.82 7.55 -31.54
CA ILE A 102 14.66 8.03 -32.31
C ILE A 102 13.38 7.29 -31.88
N LEU A 103 13.48 5.99 -31.60
CA LEU A 103 12.36 5.19 -31.10
C LEU A 103 11.86 5.71 -29.74
N LEU A 104 12.79 5.98 -28.82
CA LEU A 104 12.55 6.36 -27.43
C LEU A 104 12.21 7.84 -27.21
N LYS A 105 12.33 8.68 -28.24
CA LYS A 105 11.84 10.08 -28.21
C LYS A 105 10.32 10.19 -28.20
N SER A 106 9.59 9.17 -28.67
CA SER A 106 8.13 9.20 -28.78
C SER A 106 7.48 8.61 -27.52
N PRO A 107 6.75 9.41 -26.72
CA PRO A 107 6.07 8.92 -25.52
C PRO A 107 4.98 7.90 -25.85
N THR A 108 4.32 8.03 -27.00
CA THR A 108 3.33 7.07 -27.48
C THR A 108 3.93 5.67 -27.64
N ARG A 109 5.17 5.57 -28.13
CA ARG A 109 5.89 4.29 -28.28
C ARG A 109 6.43 3.76 -26.96
N ILE A 110 6.66 4.61 -25.97
CA ILE A 110 7.03 4.16 -24.61
C ILE A 110 5.79 3.57 -23.92
N LEU A 111 4.64 4.26 -24.03
CA LEU A 111 3.37 3.83 -23.43
C LEU A 111 2.79 2.59 -24.12
N ASN A 112 2.94 2.50 -25.44
CA ASN A 112 2.49 1.38 -26.25
C ASN A 112 3.68 0.74 -26.98
N PRO A 113 4.39 -0.20 -26.32
CA PRO A 113 5.58 -0.81 -26.87
C PRO A 113 5.32 -1.49 -28.22
N ILE A 114 6.21 -1.26 -29.19
CA ILE A 114 6.20 -1.99 -30.45
C ILE A 114 6.54 -3.47 -30.22
N LYS A 115 6.09 -4.33 -31.13
CA LYS A 115 6.30 -5.78 -31.12
C LYS A 115 7.62 -6.18 -31.78
N GLN A 116 8.10 -5.41 -32.75
CA GLN A 116 9.35 -5.69 -33.45
C GLN A 116 9.87 -4.42 -34.14
N ALA A 117 11.19 -4.25 -34.18
CA ALA A 117 11.86 -3.12 -34.82
C ALA A 117 12.95 -3.57 -35.81
N PHE A 118 13.15 -2.79 -36.86
CA PHE A 118 14.35 -2.80 -37.68
C PHE A 118 15.04 -1.43 -37.61
N PHE A 119 16.35 -1.42 -37.35
CA PHE A 119 17.15 -0.20 -37.33
C PHE A 119 18.02 -0.06 -38.58
N THR A 120 17.85 1.06 -39.27
CA THR A 120 18.46 1.30 -40.58
C THR A 120 19.93 1.72 -40.45
N GLU A 121 20.36 2.31 -39.33
CA GLU A 121 21.76 2.65 -39.08
C GLU A 121 22.63 1.41 -38.85
N THR A 122 22.16 0.46 -38.03
CA THR A 122 22.89 -0.80 -37.77
C THR A 122 22.57 -1.89 -38.80
N SER A 123 21.52 -1.72 -39.61
CA SER A 123 21.00 -2.74 -40.53
C SER A 123 20.54 -4.02 -39.82
N GLU A 124 20.03 -3.88 -38.60
CA GLU A 124 19.68 -5.00 -37.73
C GLU A 124 18.17 -5.08 -37.47
N LEU A 125 17.67 -6.32 -37.58
CA LEU A 125 16.35 -6.68 -37.06
C LEU A 125 16.52 -6.98 -35.57
N ILE A 126 15.82 -6.24 -34.72
CA ILE A 126 15.92 -6.39 -33.28
C ILE A 126 15.35 -7.75 -32.86
N SER A 127 16.21 -8.57 -32.28
CA SER A 127 15.84 -9.85 -31.70
C SER A 127 15.08 -9.63 -30.40
N VAL A 128 14.18 -10.58 -30.10
CA VAL A 128 13.49 -10.64 -28.81
C VAL A 128 14.48 -10.84 -27.67
N ASP A 129 15.60 -11.53 -27.89
CA ASP A 129 16.62 -11.75 -26.85
C ASP A 129 17.50 -10.52 -26.58
N ASN A 130 17.30 -9.42 -27.32
CA ASN A 130 18.04 -8.19 -27.11
C ASN A 130 17.66 -7.56 -25.76
N VAL A 131 18.65 -7.30 -24.89
CA VAL A 131 18.44 -6.74 -23.54
C VAL A 131 17.71 -5.40 -23.58
N TYR A 132 18.07 -4.51 -24.51
CA TYR A 132 17.39 -3.21 -24.68
C TYR A 132 15.91 -3.40 -25.05
N PHE A 133 15.60 -4.37 -25.91
CA PHE A 133 14.23 -4.67 -26.31
C PHE A 133 13.41 -5.28 -25.16
N GLN A 134 13.99 -6.19 -24.39
CA GLN A 134 13.35 -6.74 -23.19
C GLN A 134 13.04 -5.66 -22.15
N ASN A 135 13.98 -4.73 -21.94
CA ASN A 135 13.78 -3.61 -21.03
C ASN A 135 12.76 -2.61 -21.57
N TYR A 136 12.78 -2.33 -22.87
CA TYR A 136 11.81 -1.47 -23.55
C TYR A 136 10.36 -1.98 -23.38
N LEU A 137 10.13 -3.30 -23.51
CA LEU A 137 8.80 -3.88 -23.34
C LEU A 137 8.23 -3.69 -21.92
N LYS A 138 9.08 -3.52 -20.91
CA LYS A 138 8.69 -3.31 -19.51
C LYS A 138 8.36 -1.85 -19.19
N LEU A 139 8.71 -0.90 -20.05
CA LEU A 139 8.54 0.54 -19.78
C LEU A 139 7.08 0.94 -19.58
N SER A 140 6.16 0.31 -20.33
CA SER A 140 4.72 0.58 -20.18
C SER A 140 4.23 0.28 -18.78
N ASN A 141 4.73 -0.77 -18.13
CA ASN A 141 4.40 -1.08 -16.74
C ASN A 141 4.88 0.03 -15.81
N VAL A 142 6.11 0.53 -16.00
CA VAL A 142 6.63 1.65 -15.20
C VAL A 142 5.79 2.91 -15.40
N CYS A 143 5.44 3.25 -16.64
CA CYS A 143 4.57 4.38 -16.94
C CYS A 143 3.19 4.22 -16.29
N ASN A 144 2.59 3.02 -16.35
CA ASN A 144 1.31 2.75 -15.70
C ASN A 144 1.39 2.93 -14.18
N LEU A 145 2.50 2.54 -13.56
CA LEU A 145 2.71 2.72 -12.12
C LEU A 145 2.87 4.18 -11.73
N ILE A 146 3.58 4.97 -12.55
CA ILE A 146 3.67 6.42 -12.38
C ILE A 146 2.29 7.05 -12.57
N ASP A 147 1.53 6.63 -13.57
CA ASP A 147 0.19 7.16 -13.88
C ASP A 147 -0.81 6.91 -12.74
N LYS A 148 -0.71 5.77 -12.04
CA LYS A 148 -1.53 5.46 -10.85
C LYS A 148 -1.30 6.43 -9.69
N VAL A 149 -0.08 6.97 -9.56
CA VAL A 149 0.29 7.84 -8.43
C VAL A 149 0.38 9.32 -8.83
N ALA A 150 0.36 9.64 -10.12
CA ALA A 150 0.38 11.01 -10.62
C ALA A 150 -0.93 11.76 -10.37
N LEU A 151 -0.88 13.09 -10.47
CA LEU A 151 -2.08 13.89 -10.65
C LEU A 151 -2.75 13.56 -11.99
N PRO A 152 -4.09 13.73 -12.11
CA PRO A 152 -4.80 13.58 -13.38
C PRO A 152 -4.11 14.39 -14.48
N ALA A 153 -3.63 13.70 -15.52
CA ALA A 153 -2.85 14.33 -16.56
C ALA A 153 -3.74 15.21 -17.45
N THR A 154 -3.35 16.47 -17.65
CA THR A 154 -3.96 17.40 -18.62
C THR A 154 -3.35 17.31 -20.02
N GLY A 155 -2.31 16.49 -20.22
CA GLY A 155 -1.63 16.29 -21.51
C GLY A 155 -0.91 14.93 -21.60
N SER A 156 -0.50 14.53 -22.80
CA SER A 156 -0.13 13.13 -23.09
C SER A 156 1.21 12.68 -22.48
N ASN A 157 2.20 13.58 -22.31
CA ASN A 157 3.61 13.16 -22.17
C ASN A 157 4.30 13.50 -20.84
N ILE A 158 3.66 14.32 -20.01
CA ILE A 158 4.22 14.78 -18.73
C ILE A 158 3.30 14.29 -17.60
N ARG A 159 3.91 13.76 -16.54
CA ARG A 159 3.22 13.41 -15.30
C ARG A 159 3.74 14.23 -14.14
N THR A 160 2.81 14.79 -13.38
CA THR A 160 3.14 15.57 -12.19
C THR A 160 2.93 14.70 -10.96
N ILE A 161 4.00 14.51 -10.18
CA ILE A 161 3.96 13.85 -8.87
C ILE A 161 4.07 14.92 -7.80
N VAL A 162 3.20 14.87 -6.81
CA VAL A 162 3.17 15.85 -5.71
C VAL A 162 3.50 15.15 -4.40
N PHE A 163 4.57 15.60 -3.75
CA PHE A 163 4.91 15.25 -2.37
C PHE A 163 5.81 16.33 -1.78
N GLU A 164 5.29 17.15 -0.85
CA GLU A 164 5.89 18.40 -0.33
C GLU A 164 6.18 19.47 -1.42
N ARG A 165 6.89 19.08 -2.47
CA ARG A 165 7.13 19.82 -3.72
C ARG A 165 6.73 18.95 -4.90
N ASP A 166 6.30 19.58 -5.98
CA ASP A 166 5.94 18.90 -7.21
C ASP A 166 7.17 18.61 -8.08
N ILE A 167 7.14 17.46 -8.75
CA ILE A 167 8.06 17.14 -9.83
C ILE A 167 7.29 16.78 -11.08
N ASN A 168 7.83 17.16 -12.23
CA ASN A 168 7.35 16.76 -13.54
C ASN A 168 8.27 15.69 -14.12
N ILE A 169 7.68 14.61 -14.61
CA ILE A 169 8.37 13.51 -15.29
C ILE A 169 7.92 13.53 -16.74
N SER A 170 8.84 13.79 -17.67
CA SER A 170 8.62 13.65 -19.11
C SER A 170 9.03 12.25 -19.55
N TYR A 171 8.16 11.54 -20.26
CA TYR A 171 8.47 10.21 -20.80
C TYR A 171 9.38 10.31 -22.02
N THR A 172 10.67 10.53 -21.77
CA THR A 172 11.71 10.60 -22.80
C THR A 172 12.92 9.81 -22.31
N LEU A 173 13.49 8.98 -23.19
CA LEU A 173 14.61 8.09 -22.88
C LEU A 173 15.67 8.15 -23.99
N LYS A 174 16.87 7.69 -23.63
CA LYS A 174 17.96 7.36 -24.54
C LYS A 174 18.26 5.87 -24.45
N GLN A 175 18.97 5.33 -25.44
CA GLN A 175 19.39 3.93 -25.45
C GLN A 175 20.17 3.54 -24.17
N SER A 176 21.04 4.43 -23.69
CA SER A 176 21.85 4.21 -22.49
C SER A 176 21.02 3.98 -21.23
N ASP A 177 19.79 4.52 -21.17
CA ASP A 177 18.92 4.36 -20.00
C ASP A 177 18.39 2.91 -19.87
N LEU A 178 18.45 2.12 -20.95
CA LEU A 178 17.98 0.74 -21.03
C LEU A 178 19.10 -0.30 -20.89
N GLU A 179 20.34 0.11 -20.61
CA GLU A 179 21.49 -0.80 -20.48
C GLU A 179 21.34 -1.83 -19.35
N HIS A 180 20.68 -1.44 -18.25
CA HIS A 180 20.51 -2.28 -17.08
C HIS A 180 19.11 -2.90 -17.01
N SER A 181 19.05 -4.20 -16.76
CA SER A 181 17.77 -4.89 -16.58
C SER A 181 17.08 -4.49 -15.28
N PHE A 182 15.77 -4.27 -15.35
CA PHE A 182 14.93 -3.96 -14.20
C PHE A 182 13.69 -4.87 -14.13
N ASN A 183 13.08 -4.92 -12.94
CA ASN A 183 11.87 -5.70 -12.65
C ASN A 183 10.78 -4.81 -12.03
N THR A 184 9.56 -4.84 -12.57
CA THR A 184 8.42 -4.05 -12.10
C THR A 184 7.50 -4.78 -11.11
N GLU A 185 7.65 -6.10 -10.94
CA GLU A 185 6.72 -6.95 -10.20
C GLU A 185 6.52 -6.52 -8.74
N ALA A 186 7.59 -6.11 -8.06
CA ALA A 186 7.51 -5.68 -6.66
C ALA A 186 6.65 -4.42 -6.49
N LEU A 187 6.75 -3.49 -7.44
CA LEU A 187 5.99 -2.24 -7.43
C LEU A 187 4.52 -2.51 -7.82
N ASP A 188 4.29 -3.40 -8.78
CA ASP A 188 2.95 -3.86 -9.16
C ASP A 188 2.20 -4.49 -7.97
N ARG A 189 2.88 -5.34 -7.18
CA ARG A 189 2.31 -5.94 -5.96
C ARG A 189 2.04 -4.90 -4.88
N LEU A 190 2.92 -3.92 -4.71
CA LEU A 190 2.73 -2.86 -3.71
C LEU A 190 1.47 -2.05 -4.01
N LEU A 191 1.24 -1.68 -5.27
CA LEU A 191 0.13 -0.84 -5.71
C LEU A 191 -1.14 -1.63 -6.11
N GLN A 192 -1.29 -2.85 -5.59
CA GLN A 192 -2.58 -3.54 -5.63
C GLN A 192 -3.58 -2.86 -4.69
N GLU A 193 -4.85 -2.83 -5.09
CA GLU A 193 -5.91 -2.23 -4.29
C GLU A 193 -6.07 -3.00 -2.97
N ASP A 194 -5.85 -2.31 -1.86
CA ASP A 194 -6.12 -2.80 -0.51
C ASP A 194 -6.49 -1.65 0.44
N ILE A 195 -6.76 -2.00 1.70
CA ILE A 195 -7.19 -1.06 2.75
C ILE A 195 -6.17 0.06 2.99
N HIS A 196 -4.90 -0.12 2.63
CA HIS A 196 -3.82 0.85 2.83
C HIS A 196 -3.38 1.53 1.53
N HIS A 197 -4.17 1.44 0.45
CA HIS A 197 -3.81 1.95 -0.87
C HIS A 197 -3.37 3.43 -0.87
N GLU A 198 -4.06 4.30 -0.11
CA GLU A 198 -3.70 5.72 -0.02
C GLU A 198 -2.32 5.94 0.61
N ALA A 199 -2.03 5.23 1.71
CA ALA A 199 -0.74 5.30 2.38
C ALA A 199 0.40 4.76 1.49
N LYS A 200 0.16 3.64 0.79
CA LYS A 200 1.14 3.09 -0.18
C LYS A 200 1.37 4.06 -1.34
N THR A 201 0.32 4.68 -1.84
CA THR A 201 0.42 5.71 -2.89
C THR A 201 1.28 6.88 -2.42
N ALA A 202 1.08 7.36 -1.18
CA ALA A 202 1.89 8.42 -0.60
C ALA A 202 3.38 8.02 -0.48
N LEU A 203 3.67 6.79 -0.02
CA LEU A 203 5.05 6.26 0.05
C LEU A 203 5.72 6.22 -1.33
N VAL A 204 5.00 5.81 -2.38
CA VAL A 204 5.53 5.81 -3.75
C VAL A 204 5.79 7.23 -4.24
N ARG A 205 4.87 8.18 -3.99
CA ARG A 205 5.06 9.59 -4.36
C ARG A 205 6.28 10.19 -3.67
N GLU A 206 6.42 9.93 -2.37
CA GLU A 206 7.58 10.35 -1.58
C GLU A 206 8.88 9.79 -2.15
N ALA A 207 8.92 8.47 -2.39
CA ALA A 207 10.10 7.81 -2.94
C ALA A 207 10.48 8.38 -4.31
N LEU A 208 9.50 8.58 -5.21
CA LEU A 208 9.72 9.18 -6.52
C LEU A 208 10.27 10.60 -6.41
N VAL A 209 9.67 11.45 -5.57
CA VAL A 209 10.13 12.83 -5.39
C VAL A 209 11.53 12.87 -4.81
N LYS A 210 11.81 12.12 -3.74
CA LYS A 210 13.14 12.06 -3.12
C LYS A 210 14.21 11.55 -4.10
N PHE A 211 13.86 10.57 -4.94
CA PHE A 211 14.80 9.98 -5.89
C PHE A 211 15.10 10.87 -7.10
N LEU A 212 14.13 11.70 -7.52
CA LEU A 212 14.18 12.43 -8.79
C LEU A 212 14.29 13.95 -8.67
N ARG A 213 14.10 14.54 -7.48
CA ARG A 213 14.07 16.00 -7.28
C ARG A 213 15.31 16.72 -7.80
N ASP A 214 16.49 16.13 -7.62
CA ASP A 214 17.78 16.73 -7.96
C ASP A 214 18.16 16.53 -9.45
N LYS A 215 17.27 15.91 -10.24
CA LYS A 215 17.46 15.67 -11.67
C LYS A 215 16.61 16.64 -12.48
N GLY A 216 17.16 17.11 -13.61
CA GLY A 216 16.42 17.94 -14.57
C GLY A 216 15.23 17.20 -15.18
N THR A 217 14.15 17.91 -15.49
CA THR A 217 12.86 17.35 -15.95
C THR A 217 12.99 16.30 -17.06
N ASN A 218 13.84 16.54 -18.05
CA ASN A 218 14.03 15.64 -19.19
C ASN A 218 14.88 14.40 -18.87
N ASN A 219 15.62 14.40 -17.76
CA ASN A 219 16.51 13.31 -17.36
C ASN A 219 15.92 12.44 -16.24
N ARG A 220 14.80 12.87 -15.61
CA ARG A 220 14.19 12.16 -14.48
C ARG A 220 13.76 10.74 -14.85
N PHE A 221 13.10 10.59 -16.00
CA PHE A 221 12.61 9.28 -16.41
C PHE A 221 13.76 8.32 -16.78
N GLY A 222 14.74 8.77 -17.58
CA GLY A 222 15.95 7.98 -17.86
C GLY A 222 16.74 7.58 -16.62
N TYR A 223 16.87 8.50 -15.66
CA TYR A 223 17.50 8.20 -14.38
C TYR A 223 16.71 7.16 -13.56
N LEU A 224 15.38 7.26 -13.53
CA LEU A 224 14.52 6.29 -12.87
C LEU A 224 14.70 4.88 -13.48
N ILE A 225 14.72 4.76 -14.81
CA ILE A 225 14.84 3.47 -15.49
C ILE A 225 16.23 2.86 -15.28
N SER A 226 17.30 3.64 -15.49
CA SER A 226 18.68 3.16 -15.31
C SER A 226 19.00 2.73 -13.88
N HIS A 227 18.31 3.30 -12.87
CA HIS A 227 18.51 2.99 -11.46
C HIS A 227 17.25 2.39 -10.80
N PHE A 228 16.39 1.73 -11.59
CA PHE A 228 15.08 1.29 -11.12
C PHE A 228 15.16 0.33 -9.93
N ASN A 229 16.10 -0.63 -9.97
CA ASN A 229 16.26 -1.59 -8.87
C ASN A 229 16.65 -0.92 -7.55
N ALA A 230 17.45 0.16 -7.60
CA ALA A 230 17.81 0.93 -6.42
C ALA A 230 16.61 1.72 -5.88
N PHE A 231 15.82 2.33 -6.78
CA PHE A 231 14.54 2.96 -6.43
C PHE A 231 13.59 1.96 -5.74
N THR A 232 13.36 0.79 -6.35
CA THR A 232 12.47 -0.23 -5.79
C THR A 232 12.96 -0.73 -4.44
N SER A 233 14.26 -0.96 -4.28
CA SER A 233 14.84 -1.40 -2.99
C SER A 233 14.59 -0.38 -1.89
N ASN A 234 14.84 0.91 -2.16
CA ASN A 234 14.59 1.98 -1.20
C ASN A 234 13.10 2.10 -0.84
N LEU A 235 12.21 1.98 -1.82
CA LEU A 235 10.77 1.99 -1.60
C LEU A 235 10.31 0.82 -0.73
N MET A 236 10.85 -0.39 -0.96
CA MET A 236 10.51 -1.57 -0.14
C MET A 236 10.97 -1.40 1.31
N LEU A 237 12.15 -0.80 1.54
CA LEU A 237 12.61 -0.47 2.90
C LEU A 237 11.69 0.54 3.59
N SER A 238 11.28 1.60 2.88
CA SER A 238 10.29 2.57 3.40
C SER A 238 8.95 1.91 3.71
N TYR A 239 8.48 1.00 2.85
CA TYR A 239 7.26 0.24 3.08
C TYR A 239 7.36 -0.68 4.30
N GLN A 240 8.49 -1.38 4.46
CA GLN A 240 8.73 -2.21 5.64
C GLN A 240 8.69 -1.36 6.92
N SER A 241 9.37 -0.21 6.94
CA SER A 241 9.35 0.71 8.09
C SER A 241 7.93 1.21 8.39
N TYR A 242 7.13 1.49 7.36
CA TYR A 242 5.72 1.86 7.54
C TYR A 242 4.90 0.73 8.18
N VAL A 243 5.06 -0.52 7.72
CA VAL A 243 4.34 -1.68 8.28
C VAL A 243 4.75 -1.92 9.73
N GLU A 244 6.04 -1.81 10.05
CA GLU A 244 6.56 -1.92 11.42
C GLU A 244 5.97 -0.83 12.34
N GLN A 245 6.00 0.44 11.91
CA GLN A 245 5.41 1.54 12.67
C GLN A 245 3.90 1.40 12.86
N TYR A 246 3.18 1.00 11.81
CA TYR A 246 1.75 0.75 11.91
C TYR A 246 1.43 -0.39 12.90
N THR A 247 2.24 -1.45 12.89
CA THR A 247 2.10 -2.57 13.83
C THR A 247 2.37 -2.12 15.27
N PHE A 248 3.44 -1.35 15.49
CA PHE A 248 3.76 -0.74 16.78
C PHE A 248 2.61 0.16 17.29
N ASP A 249 2.11 1.08 16.46
CA ASP A 249 1.01 1.96 16.85
C ASP A 249 -0.28 1.19 17.17
N LYS A 250 -0.52 0.07 16.48
CA LYS A 250 -1.67 -0.81 16.75
C LYS A 250 -1.53 -1.50 18.10
N VAL A 251 -0.38 -2.10 18.40
CA VAL A 251 -0.10 -2.76 19.69
C VAL A 251 -0.22 -1.73 20.81
N ARG A 252 0.38 -0.55 20.60
CA ARG A 252 0.30 0.57 21.53
C ARG A 252 -1.13 0.96 21.85
N LYS A 253 -1.94 1.15 20.81
CA LYS A 253 -3.35 1.51 20.95
C LYS A 253 -4.12 0.40 21.70
N GLU A 254 -3.87 -0.86 21.38
CA GLU A 254 -4.55 -2.00 22.01
C GLU A 254 -4.34 -2.03 23.53
N TYR A 255 -3.09 -1.96 24.01
CA TYR A 255 -2.85 -2.02 25.45
C TYR A 255 -3.34 -0.74 26.17
N GLN A 256 -3.29 0.43 25.52
CA GLN A 256 -3.82 1.69 26.09
C GLN A 256 -5.34 1.70 26.21
N GLU A 257 -6.05 1.18 25.20
CA GLU A 257 -7.50 1.00 25.25
C GLU A 257 -7.88 0.00 26.35
N LYS A 258 -7.18 -1.13 26.45
CA LYS A 258 -7.40 -2.12 27.52
C LYS A 258 -7.11 -1.57 28.90
N GLN A 259 -6.06 -0.77 29.06
CA GLN A 259 -5.77 -0.09 30.31
C GLN A 259 -6.94 0.79 30.74
N THR A 260 -7.44 1.61 29.82
CA THR A 260 -8.58 2.50 30.07
C THR A 260 -9.83 1.69 30.43
N GLU A 261 -10.11 0.63 29.67
CA GLU A 261 -11.23 -0.29 29.90
C GLU A 261 -11.18 -0.92 31.30
N TYR A 262 -10.03 -1.47 31.72
CA TYR A 262 -9.91 -2.09 33.05
C TYR A 262 -9.92 -1.07 34.18
N ILE A 263 -9.32 0.11 34.02
CA ILE A 263 -9.43 1.19 35.01
C ILE A 263 -10.91 1.59 35.18
N GLN A 264 -11.66 1.68 34.08
CA GLN A 264 -13.10 1.95 34.14
C GLN A 264 -13.85 0.86 34.90
N LYS A 265 -13.66 -0.42 34.53
CA LYS A 265 -14.28 -1.57 35.23
C LYS A 265 -13.94 -1.61 36.74
N ILE A 266 -12.71 -1.29 37.11
CA ILE A 266 -12.27 -1.20 38.51
C ILE A 266 -12.98 -0.06 39.24
N ASN A 267 -13.12 1.10 38.60
CA ASN A 267 -13.83 2.24 39.18
C ASN A 267 -15.34 1.96 39.32
N GLU A 268 -15.95 1.29 38.33
CA GLU A 268 -17.36 0.85 38.37
C GLU A 268 -17.63 -0.08 39.54
N THR A 269 -16.71 -1.02 39.83
CA THR A 269 -16.78 -1.93 40.99
C THR A 269 -17.01 -1.16 42.31
N TYR A 270 -16.38 0.02 42.46
CA TYR A 270 -16.60 0.88 43.63
C TYR A 270 -17.81 1.81 43.47
N SER A 271 -18.02 2.37 42.27
CA SER A 271 -19.14 3.28 41.98
C SER A 271 -20.49 2.64 42.26
N ASP A 272 -20.65 1.35 41.94
CA ASP A 272 -21.87 0.56 42.21
C ASP A 272 -22.24 0.49 43.70
N ILE A 273 -21.26 0.73 44.56
CA ILE A 273 -21.39 0.67 46.02
C ILE A 273 -21.41 2.07 46.64
N GLY A 274 -20.86 3.09 45.97
CA GLY A 274 -20.66 4.43 46.51
C GLY A 274 -21.95 5.07 47.05
N ALA A 275 -23.05 4.99 46.31
CA ALA A 275 -24.35 5.50 46.78
C ALA A 275 -24.87 4.75 48.01
N LYS A 276 -24.61 3.44 48.09
CA LYS A 276 -25.02 2.59 49.23
C LYS A 276 -24.23 2.95 50.48
N VAL A 277 -22.92 3.17 50.35
CA VAL A 277 -22.02 3.56 51.47
C VAL A 277 -22.52 4.82 52.19
N LEU A 278 -23.11 5.78 51.47
CA LEU A 278 -23.70 6.99 52.07
C LEU A 278 -25.12 6.78 52.59
N ALA A 279 -25.94 5.97 51.90
CA ALA A 279 -27.32 5.70 52.28
C ALA A 279 -27.44 4.87 53.57
N ILE A 280 -26.49 3.97 53.84
CA ILE A 280 -26.54 3.05 55.00
C ILE A 280 -26.42 3.80 56.33
N PRO A 281 -25.42 4.67 56.58
CA PRO A 281 -25.37 5.46 57.81
C PRO A 281 -26.61 6.33 58.02
N ALA A 282 -27.15 6.93 56.95
CA ALA A 282 -28.36 7.75 57.03
C ALA A 282 -29.59 6.91 57.42
N GLY A 283 -29.76 5.73 56.81
CA GLY A 283 -30.86 4.81 57.14
C GLY A 283 -30.76 4.29 58.58
N LEU A 284 -29.56 3.94 59.03
CA LEU A 284 -29.31 3.49 60.40
C LEU A 284 -29.54 4.61 61.43
N TRP A 285 -29.11 5.84 61.13
CA TRP A 285 -29.36 7.01 61.96
C TRP A 285 -30.86 7.28 62.14
N LEU A 286 -31.64 7.21 61.06
CA LEU A 286 -33.10 7.33 61.12
C LEU A 286 -33.75 6.21 61.93
N ALA A 287 -33.23 4.98 61.83
CA ALA A 287 -33.73 3.85 62.62
C ALA A 287 -33.50 4.05 64.12
N VAL A 288 -32.33 4.54 64.52
CA VAL A 288 -32.01 4.86 65.93
C VAL A 288 -32.95 5.95 66.47
N PHE A 289 -33.24 6.99 65.70
CA PHE A 289 -34.18 8.06 66.10
C PHE A 289 -35.62 7.60 66.32
N LYS A 290 -36.00 6.42 65.83
CA LYS A 290 -37.34 5.85 65.98
C LYS A 290 -37.47 4.92 67.18
N LEU A 291 -36.38 4.69 67.91
CA LEU A 291 -36.38 3.92 69.16
C LEU A 291 -37.07 4.73 70.27
N GLU A 292 -37.90 4.06 71.06
CA GLU A 292 -38.63 4.66 72.19
C GLU A 292 -38.18 4.03 73.50
N GLU A 293 -38.13 4.81 74.58
CA GLU A 293 -37.98 4.26 75.92
C GLU A 293 -39.25 3.49 76.29
N ALA A 294 -39.14 2.18 76.49
CA ALA A 294 -40.32 1.32 76.64
C ALA A 294 -40.01 0.14 77.58
N PRO A 295 -40.85 -0.09 78.61
CA PRO A 295 -40.63 -1.19 79.55
C PRO A 295 -40.74 -2.55 78.86
N ILE A 296 -40.08 -3.55 79.44
CA ILE A 296 -40.04 -4.93 78.95
C ILE A 296 -41.47 -5.46 78.75
N ALA A 297 -41.73 -6.11 77.60
CA ALA A 297 -43.02 -6.63 77.17
C ALA A 297 -44.12 -5.60 76.82
N SER A 298 -43.78 -4.32 76.66
CA SER A 298 -44.68 -3.31 76.10
C SER A 298 -44.73 -3.31 74.56
N PHE A 299 -45.72 -2.62 73.99
CA PHE A 299 -45.79 -2.41 72.54
C PHE A 299 -44.56 -1.66 71.98
N GLY A 300 -44.02 -0.70 72.73
CA GLY A 300 -42.79 0.02 72.37
C GLY A 300 -41.56 -0.89 72.34
N PHE A 301 -41.47 -1.85 73.28
CA PHE A 301 -40.42 -2.86 73.27
C PHE A 301 -40.48 -3.75 72.02
N MET A 302 -41.67 -4.18 71.60
CA MET A 302 -41.87 -4.93 70.35
C MET A 302 -41.48 -4.13 69.11
N LYS A 303 -41.80 -2.84 69.07
CA LYS A 303 -41.38 -1.92 68.00
C LYS A 303 -39.84 -1.82 67.92
N ASN A 304 -39.17 -1.61 69.05
CA ASN A 304 -37.71 -1.53 69.10
C ASN A 304 -37.04 -2.85 68.66
N LEU A 305 -37.62 -3.99 69.05
CA LEU A 305 -37.15 -5.31 68.63
C LEU A 305 -37.25 -5.49 67.11
N ILE A 306 -38.36 -5.08 66.49
CA ILE A 306 -38.52 -5.13 65.02
C ILE A 306 -37.49 -4.24 64.31
N ILE A 307 -37.28 -3.02 64.80
CA ILE A 307 -36.28 -2.09 64.25
C ILE A 307 -34.88 -2.69 64.34
N LEU A 308 -34.52 -3.28 65.48
CA LEU A 308 -33.24 -3.94 65.69
C LEU A 308 -33.03 -5.10 64.71
N VAL A 309 -34.01 -5.99 64.55
CA VAL A 309 -33.96 -7.12 63.61
C VAL A 309 -33.76 -6.61 62.17
N LEU A 310 -34.47 -5.56 61.77
CA LEU A 310 -34.32 -4.97 60.45
C LEU A 310 -32.91 -4.39 60.23
N CYS A 311 -32.36 -3.70 61.23
CA CYS A 311 -30.99 -3.16 61.17
C CYS A 311 -29.94 -4.27 61.03
N VAL A 312 -30.11 -5.38 61.76
CA VAL A 312 -29.23 -6.55 61.68
C VAL A 312 -29.30 -7.18 60.29
N LEU A 313 -30.50 -7.39 59.73
CA LEU A 313 -30.67 -7.94 58.39
C LEU A 313 -30.06 -7.03 57.30
N CYS A 314 -30.30 -5.72 57.38
CA CYS A 314 -29.70 -4.74 56.47
C CYS A 314 -28.16 -4.78 56.57
N MET A 315 -27.59 -4.91 57.76
CA MET A 315 -26.14 -5.04 57.95
C MET A 315 -25.60 -6.27 57.22
N PHE A 316 -26.17 -7.45 57.47
CA PHE A 316 -25.74 -8.70 56.83
C PHE A 316 -25.77 -8.58 55.30
N TYR A 317 -26.84 -7.99 54.75
CA TYR A 317 -26.94 -7.75 53.32
C TYR A 317 -25.82 -6.85 52.79
N VAL A 318 -25.52 -5.75 53.47
CA VAL A 318 -24.46 -4.80 53.08
C VAL A 318 -23.09 -5.46 53.14
N VAL A 319 -22.75 -6.13 54.24
CA VAL A 319 -21.44 -6.77 54.40
C VAL A 319 -21.26 -7.88 53.37
N PHE A 320 -22.30 -8.66 53.07
CA PHE A 320 -22.26 -9.67 52.01
C PHE A 320 -22.04 -9.02 50.63
N HIS A 321 -22.77 -7.94 50.33
CA HIS A 321 -22.64 -7.21 49.07
C HIS A 321 -21.25 -6.59 48.90
N PHE A 322 -20.66 -6.02 49.96
CA PHE A 322 -19.31 -5.43 49.91
C PHE A 322 -18.25 -6.53 49.80
N SER A 323 -18.42 -7.64 50.53
CA SER A 323 -17.54 -8.80 50.46
C SER A 323 -17.50 -9.40 49.05
N GLY A 324 -18.65 -9.47 48.38
CA GLY A 324 -18.74 -9.94 46.99
C GLY A 324 -17.92 -9.09 46.00
N GLN A 325 -17.77 -7.79 46.27
CA GLN A 325 -17.08 -6.86 45.37
C GLN A 325 -15.55 -7.01 45.44
N PHE A 326 -15.01 -7.55 46.54
CA PHE A 326 -13.62 -8.02 46.56
C PHE A 326 -13.37 -9.18 45.60
N SER A 327 -14.35 -10.09 45.46
CA SER A 327 -14.26 -11.22 44.52
C SER A 327 -14.26 -10.73 43.07
N VAL A 328 -15.11 -9.75 42.74
CA VAL A 328 -15.14 -9.10 41.42
C VAL A 328 -13.79 -8.44 41.11
N LEU A 329 -13.25 -7.67 42.06
CA LEU A 329 -11.94 -7.02 41.89
C LEU A 329 -10.80 -8.03 41.71
N LEU A 330 -10.82 -9.15 42.45
CA LEU A 330 -9.84 -10.23 42.31
C LEU A 330 -9.95 -10.92 40.94
N SER A 331 -11.18 -11.13 40.44
CA SER A 331 -11.42 -11.69 39.10
C SER A 331 -10.86 -10.77 38.01
N LEU A 332 -11.17 -9.47 38.08
CA LEU A 332 -10.63 -8.47 37.17
C LEU A 332 -9.09 -8.46 37.21
N LYS A 333 -8.50 -8.54 38.42
CA LYS A 333 -7.05 -8.63 38.58
C LYS A 333 -6.43 -9.79 37.83
N LYS A 334 -7.02 -10.97 37.96
CA LYS A 334 -6.55 -12.17 37.26
C LYS A 334 -6.67 -12.03 35.75
N GLU A 335 -7.80 -11.49 35.28
CA GLU A 335 -8.09 -11.30 33.85
C GLU A 335 -7.10 -10.35 33.18
N TYR A 336 -6.94 -9.12 33.69
CA TYR A 336 -6.00 -8.17 33.07
C TYR A 336 -4.55 -8.63 33.26
N SER A 337 -4.20 -9.27 34.38
CA SER A 337 -2.82 -9.76 34.56
C SER A 337 -2.45 -10.78 33.50
N SER A 338 -3.33 -11.76 33.26
CA SER A 338 -3.13 -12.76 32.21
C SER A 338 -3.08 -12.15 30.81
N LEU A 339 -3.93 -11.14 30.53
CA LEU A 339 -3.97 -10.47 29.24
C LEU A 339 -2.65 -9.71 28.98
N PHE A 340 -2.22 -8.87 29.92
CA PHE A 340 -1.03 -8.04 29.78
C PHE A 340 0.26 -8.86 29.79
N ASP A 341 0.31 -9.97 30.53
CA ASP A 341 1.46 -10.89 30.49
C ASP A 341 1.58 -11.60 29.14
N ARG A 342 0.44 -11.96 28.51
CA ARG A 342 0.43 -12.52 27.16
C ARG A 342 0.86 -11.48 26.11
N LEU A 343 0.29 -10.27 26.15
CA LEU A 343 0.67 -9.16 25.26
C LEU A 343 2.17 -8.83 25.36
N ALA A 344 2.71 -8.82 26.59
CA ALA A 344 4.14 -8.58 26.81
C ALA A 344 5.06 -9.70 26.30
N ALA A 345 4.55 -10.93 26.18
CA ALA A 345 5.26 -12.06 25.61
C ALA A 345 5.16 -12.11 24.07
N GLU A 346 4.02 -11.69 23.50
CA GLU A 346 3.82 -11.61 22.04
C GLU A 346 4.57 -10.42 21.41
N HIS A 347 4.83 -9.36 22.19
CA HIS A 347 5.49 -8.13 21.72
C HIS A 347 6.70 -7.76 22.60
N GLU A 348 7.83 -8.45 22.42
CA GLU A 348 9.04 -8.27 23.22
C GLU A 348 9.54 -6.81 23.23
N ASP A 349 9.51 -6.13 22.07
CA ASP A 349 9.98 -4.75 21.90
C ASP A 349 9.17 -3.74 22.75
N GLU A 350 7.90 -4.03 23.02
CA GLU A 350 7.00 -3.16 23.80
C GLU A 350 6.76 -3.64 25.23
N SER A 351 7.33 -4.79 25.61
CA SER A 351 7.11 -5.47 26.90
C SER A 351 7.23 -4.53 28.10
N LYS A 352 8.24 -3.64 28.11
CA LYS A 352 8.44 -2.65 29.18
C LYS A 352 7.26 -1.68 29.31
N GLN A 353 6.72 -1.17 28.20
CA GLN A 353 5.60 -0.22 28.23
C GLN A 353 4.29 -0.91 28.60
N ILE A 354 4.08 -2.14 28.11
CA ILE A 354 2.94 -2.98 28.47
C ILE A 354 2.93 -3.25 29.98
N GLN A 355 4.08 -3.58 30.58
CA GLN A 355 4.20 -3.79 32.02
C GLN A 355 4.01 -2.50 32.84
N ILE A 356 4.45 -1.33 32.33
CA ILE A 356 4.14 -0.03 32.94
C ILE A 356 2.61 0.19 32.95
N SER A 357 1.94 -0.07 31.83
CA SER A 357 0.48 0.04 31.72
C SER A 357 -0.24 -0.89 32.72
N LYS A 358 0.19 -2.15 32.83
CA LYS A 358 -0.28 -3.10 33.85
C LYS A 358 -0.09 -2.56 35.28
N SER A 359 1.10 -2.04 35.59
CA SER A 359 1.39 -1.49 36.92
C SER A 359 0.50 -0.31 37.31
N CYS A 360 0.06 0.48 36.32
CA CYS A 360 -0.91 1.55 36.52
C CYS A 360 -2.29 0.97 36.91
N ILE A 361 -2.74 -0.09 36.23
CA ILE A 361 -3.99 -0.80 36.58
C ILE A 361 -3.88 -1.41 37.99
N ASP A 362 -2.73 -2.01 38.34
CA ASP A 362 -2.45 -2.54 39.69
C ASP A 362 -2.60 -1.46 40.77
N SER A 363 -2.08 -0.25 40.52
CA SER A 363 -2.21 0.88 41.44
C SER A 363 -3.68 1.27 41.65
N HIS A 364 -4.47 1.34 40.57
CA HIS A 364 -5.91 1.61 40.66
C HIS A 364 -6.65 0.49 41.42
N ALA A 365 -6.33 -0.77 41.13
CA ALA A 365 -6.92 -1.92 41.83
C ALA A 365 -6.60 -1.90 43.33
N CYS A 366 -5.35 -1.57 43.70
CA CYS A 366 -4.93 -1.45 45.10
C CYS A 366 -5.68 -0.33 45.82
N TRP A 367 -5.81 0.83 45.17
CA TRP A 367 -6.54 1.96 45.76
C TRP A 367 -8.03 1.66 45.95
N THR A 368 -8.66 1.01 44.96
CA THR A 368 -10.05 0.54 45.08
C THR A 368 -10.22 -0.51 46.17
N TRP A 369 -9.27 -1.44 46.32
CA TRP A 369 -9.29 -2.41 47.41
C TRP A 369 -9.30 -1.73 48.78
N TRP A 370 -8.43 -0.73 48.98
CA TRP A 370 -8.38 0.03 50.24
C TRP A 370 -9.68 0.80 50.50
N LYS A 371 -10.28 1.39 49.47
CA LYS A 371 -11.60 2.02 49.59
C LYS A 371 -12.67 1.03 50.04
N LEU A 372 -12.74 -0.14 49.40
CA LEU A 372 -13.70 -1.19 49.76
C LEU A 372 -13.47 -1.67 51.21
N ALA A 373 -12.22 -1.85 51.62
CA ALA A 373 -11.87 -2.27 52.97
C ALA A 373 -12.29 -1.22 54.00
N LEU A 374 -12.00 0.06 53.74
CA LEU A 374 -12.41 1.17 54.60
C LEU A 374 -13.94 1.29 54.68
N SER A 375 -14.65 1.14 53.55
CA SER A 375 -16.12 1.15 53.52
C SER A 375 -16.72 0.01 54.32
N ASN A 376 -16.16 -1.20 54.22
CA ASN A 376 -16.63 -2.34 55.00
C ASN A 376 -16.38 -2.16 56.51
N LEU A 377 -15.20 -1.65 56.88
CA LEU A 377 -14.88 -1.31 58.27
C LEU A 377 -15.81 -0.22 58.82
N ALA A 378 -16.08 0.83 58.05
CA ALA A 378 -17.01 1.89 58.44
C ALA A 378 -18.43 1.34 58.70
N THR A 379 -18.94 0.45 57.84
CA THR A 379 -20.24 -0.22 58.05
C THR A 379 -20.27 -1.00 59.37
N ILE A 380 -19.23 -1.76 59.68
CA ILE A 380 -19.14 -2.55 60.92
C ILE A 380 -19.14 -1.62 62.15
N VAL A 381 -18.39 -0.51 62.10
CA VAL A 381 -18.35 0.47 63.19
C VAL A 381 -19.73 1.08 63.44
N VAL A 382 -20.43 1.53 62.39
CA VAL A 382 -21.80 2.07 62.53
C VAL A 382 -22.75 1.02 63.11
N PHE A 383 -22.61 -0.24 62.71
CA PHE A 383 -23.42 -1.32 63.27
C PHE A 383 -23.19 -1.54 64.77
N VAL A 384 -21.93 -1.55 65.21
CA VAL A 384 -21.60 -1.63 66.65
C VAL A 384 -22.21 -0.46 67.41
N MET A 385 -22.17 0.75 66.86
CA MET A 385 -22.82 1.92 67.47
C MET A 385 -24.33 1.70 67.63
N VAL A 386 -25.03 1.23 66.58
CA VAL A 386 -26.47 0.95 66.66
C VAL A 386 -26.78 -0.10 67.73
N LEU A 387 -26.01 -1.19 67.79
CA LEU A 387 -26.17 -2.22 68.83
C LEU A 387 -26.01 -1.64 70.24
N THR A 388 -24.99 -0.80 70.46
CA THR A 388 -24.78 -0.18 71.77
C THR A 388 -25.93 0.74 72.17
N LEU A 389 -26.43 1.57 71.23
CA LEU A 389 -27.54 2.49 71.50
C LEU A 389 -28.86 1.75 71.75
N SER A 390 -29.14 0.70 70.96
CA SER A 390 -30.30 -0.16 71.20
C SER A 390 -30.23 -0.87 72.55
N TRP A 391 -29.05 -1.32 72.97
CA TRP A 391 -28.84 -1.91 74.30
C TRP A 391 -29.12 -0.90 75.42
N PHE A 392 -28.55 0.30 75.33
CA PHE A 392 -28.81 1.37 76.31
C PHE A 392 -30.30 1.70 76.42
N SER A 393 -31.01 1.83 75.29
CA SER A 393 -32.46 2.09 75.26
C SER A 393 -33.30 1.02 75.95
N VAL A 394 -32.84 -0.23 76.03
CA VAL A 394 -33.54 -1.34 76.70
C VAL A 394 -33.18 -1.44 78.18
N THR A 395 -31.99 -1.01 78.59
CA THR A 395 -31.51 -1.13 79.98
C THR A 395 -31.78 0.07 80.88
N VAL A 396 -31.99 1.25 80.32
CA VAL A 396 -32.15 2.51 81.07
C VAL A 396 -33.64 2.93 81.21
N GLY A 397 -34.56 2.24 80.53
CA GLY A 397 -36.01 2.32 80.75
C GLY A 397 -36.55 1.07 81.41
#